data_AF-M0DKN6-F1
#
_entry.id   AF-M0DKN6-F1
#
_cell.length_a   1.000
_cell.length_b   1.000
_cell.length_c   1.000
_cell.angle_alpha   90.00
_cell.angle_beta   90.00
_cell.angle_gamma   90.00
#
_symmetry.space_group_name_H-M   'P 1'
#
loop_
_entity.id
_entity.type
_entity.pdbx_description
1 polymer ?
#
loop_
_entity_poly.entity_id
_entity_poly.type
_entity_poly.pdbx_seq_one_letter_code
_entity_poly.pdbx_strand_id
1 'polypeptide(L)'
;MFGVLPVSGSTHVGIDGYYVAGSTRRNPALAEPRLDDPAASDVTEGVRFGLERAGSRKTHVVGVETSVSQPEPGHEFGNDTDAIVGLPAAARRVRLVDSTSEPTVRERPTPIATVEAEHGAIDLFDASSETVDDPVYLYDLEYDLQGDVDVGVWDTYGHDSILDADDVVSWARVFDTAHEFGEGELVIENGLLRLTIDEPTNADETAALKAETYDPSAAGGDGAWTTIALPEYDADLDTDWQPADVDLTHIGPAQVAAQVQFEAVAGVDEGEVYVVDIELERGGEVVEVWRTDVSDAIPVDLVSLLEPIASTSVADSGVEQGLVAREEVRE
;
A
#
# COMPACT_ATOMS: atom_id res chain seq x y z
N MET A 1 22.23 -24.06 26.52
CA MET A 1 21.22 -24.59 25.58
C MET A 1 20.14 -23.53 25.51
N PHE A 2 20.32 -22.57 24.61
CA PHE A 2 19.46 -21.40 24.44
C PHE A 2 18.52 -21.69 23.27
N GLY A 3 17.22 -21.59 23.52
CA GLY A 3 16.19 -21.75 22.50
C GLY A 3 15.95 -20.42 21.79
N VAL A 4 15.90 -20.49 20.47
CA VAL A 4 15.24 -19.51 19.60
C VAL A 4 13.74 -19.58 19.91
N LEU A 5 13.10 -18.44 20.13
CA LEU A 5 11.65 -18.35 20.09
C LEU A 5 11.25 -17.83 18.71
N PRO A 6 10.48 -18.61 17.93
CA PRO A 6 9.77 -18.09 16.78
C PRO A 6 8.63 -17.22 17.31
N VAL A 7 8.39 -16.06 16.69
CA VAL A 7 7.14 -15.34 16.91
C VAL A 7 6.15 -15.85 15.85
N SER A 8 5.67 -17.06 16.07
CA SER A 8 4.44 -17.59 15.50
C SER A 8 3.47 -17.78 16.67
N GLY A 9 2.25 -17.28 16.56
CA GLY A 9 1.19 -17.47 17.56
C GLY A 9 1.08 -16.35 18.59
N SER A 10 0.40 -15.28 18.19
CA SER A 10 -0.19 -14.30 19.10
C SER A 10 -1.22 -14.98 20.01
N THR A 11 -0.89 -15.10 21.30
CA THR A 11 -1.92 -15.25 22.35
C THR A 11 -1.80 -14.07 23.30
N HIS A 12 -2.44 -12.97 22.90
CA HIS A 12 -2.93 -11.85 23.71
C HIS A 12 -2.30 -11.65 25.11
N VAL A 13 -1.34 -10.71 25.20
CA VAL A 13 -1.29 -9.69 26.27
C VAL A 13 -0.73 -8.39 25.65
N GLY A 14 -1.61 -7.62 25.02
CA GLY A 14 -1.48 -6.18 24.77
C GLY A 14 -0.24 -5.71 24.00
N ILE A 15 -0.28 -5.82 22.67
CA ILE A 15 0.51 -4.95 21.79
C ILE A 15 -0.48 -4.32 20.81
N ASP A 16 -0.99 -3.15 21.20
CA ASP A 16 -2.05 -2.40 20.54
C ASP A 16 -1.63 -0.90 20.47
N GLY A 17 -1.25 -0.40 19.28
CA GLY A 17 -1.20 1.02 18.88
C GLY A 17 0.12 1.84 18.93
N TYR A 18 0.19 2.87 18.04
CA TYR A 18 0.99 4.12 18.05
C TYR A 18 2.49 4.05 18.39
N TYR A 19 3.32 3.73 17.40
CA TYR A 19 4.78 3.78 17.56
C TYR A 19 5.46 4.62 16.47
N VAL A 20 6.46 5.41 16.89
CA VAL A 20 7.50 5.94 16.00
C VAL A 20 8.83 5.31 16.43
N ALA A 21 9.75 5.07 15.52
CA ALA A 21 11.06 4.50 15.84
C ALA A 21 11.85 5.44 16.78
N GLY A 22 11.88 5.13 18.08
CA GLY A 22 12.41 6.03 19.12
C GLY A 22 13.92 5.94 19.32
N SER A 23 14.55 4.79 19.06
CA SER A 23 16.00 4.69 18.92
C SER A 23 16.46 3.33 18.40
N THR A 24 17.51 3.34 17.57
CA THR A 24 18.26 2.14 17.19
C THR A 24 19.47 1.96 18.11
N ARG A 25 19.52 0.88 18.90
CA ARG A 25 20.76 0.45 19.56
C ARG A 25 21.33 -0.75 18.82
N ARG A 26 22.34 -0.49 17.99
CA ARG A 26 23.18 -1.55 17.41
C ARG A 26 24.14 -2.05 18.48
N ASN A 27 24.06 -3.34 18.78
CA ASN A 27 25.06 -4.01 19.62
C ASN A 27 25.71 -5.11 18.80
N PRO A 28 26.69 -4.79 17.93
CA PRO A 28 27.39 -5.80 17.17
C PRO A 28 28.13 -6.71 18.15
N ALA A 29 27.70 -7.97 18.24
CA ALA A 29 28.42 -9.00 18.94
C ALA A 29 29.12 -9.87 17.89
N LEU A 30 30.44 -9.98 18.00
CA LEU A 30 31.16 -11.02 17.28
C LEU A 30 30.73 -12.35 17.88
N ALA A 31 30.07 -13.21 17.09
CA ALA A 31 29.88 -14.59 17.50
C ALA A 31 31.26 -15.25 17.60
N GLU A 32 31.51 -16.01 18.67
CA GLU A 32 32.71 -16.83 18.71
C GLU A 32 32.66 -17.80 17.52
N PRO A 33 33.74 -17.92 16.74
CA PRO A 33 33.75 -18.81 15.58
C PRO A 33 33.41 -20.22 16.02
N ARG A 34 32.62 -20.94 15.21
CA ARG A 34 32.39 -22.37 15.42
C ARG A 34 33.76 -23.05 15.46
N LEU A 35 33.98 -23.94 16.42
CA LEU A 35 35.25 -24.67 16.64
C LEU A 35 35.75 -25.41 15.38
N ASP A 36 34.89 -25.60 14.39
CA ASP A 36 35.12 -26.37 13.18
C ASP A 36 35.61 -25.51 12.00
N ASP A 37 35.53 -24.18 12.09
CA ASP A 37 36.08 -23.25 11.09
C ASP A 37 36.48 -21.90 11.74
N PRO A 38 37.74 -21.73 12.16
CA PRO A 38 38.22 -20.49 12.78
C PRO A 38 38.33 -19.31 11.79
N ALA A 39 38.07 -19.50 10.50
CA ALA A 39 37.97 -18.43 9.51
C ALA A 39 36.51 -17.96 9.29
N ALA A 40 35.51 -18.73 9.74
CA ALA A 40 34.11 -18.35 9.69
C ALA A 40 33.75 -17.49 10.92
N SER A 41 34.08 -16.19 10.86
CA SER A 41 33.46 -15.22 11.75
C SER A 41 32.07 -14.87 11.20
N ASP A 42 31.03 -15.57 11.63
CA ASP A 42 29.65 -15.15 11.40
C ASP A 42 29.39 -13.89 12.25
N VAL A 43 29.24 -12.74 11.59
CA VAL A 43 28.81 -11.51 12.26
C VAL A 43 27.29 -11.61 12.41
N THR A 44 26.82 -11.97 13.61
CA THR A 44 25.40 -11.90 13.93
C THR A 44 25.09 -10.50 14.46
N GLU A 45 24.52 -9.62 13.63
CA GLU A 45 24.03 -8.32 14.09
C GLU A 45 22.64 -8.48 14.73
N GLY A 46 22.59 -8.43 16.06
CA GLY A 46 21.33 -8.33 16.79
C GLY A 46 20.88 -6.88 16.85
N VAL A 47 19.90 -6.50 16.03
CA VAL A 47 19.24 -5.19 16.13
C VAL A 47 18.11 -5.29 17.15
N ARG A 48 18.16 -4.44 18.19
CA ARG A 48 17.07 -4.31 19.17
C ARG A 48 16.38 -2.97 18.92
N PHE A 49 15.13 -3.04 18.49
CA PHE A 49 14.28 -1.86 18.34
C PHE A 49 13.60 -1.55 19.68
N GLY A 50 13.71 -0.31 20.13
CA GLY A 50 12.84 0.25 21.17
C GLY A 50 11.80 1.10 20.48
N LEU A 51 10.56 0.59 20.40
CA LEU A 51 9.44 1.41 19.96
C LEU A 51 9.10 2.39 21.08
N GLU A 52 9.24 3.69 20.84
CA GLU A 52 8.78 4.71 21.80
C GLU A 52 7.37 5.12 21.40
N ARG A 53 6.50 5.19 22.42
CA ARG A 53 5.08 5.47 22.26
C ARG A 53 4.92 6.92 21.78
N ALA A 54 4.51 7.12 20.54
CA ALA A 54 4.25 8.44 19.93
C ALA A 54 3.24 9.26 20.77
N GLY A 55 2.27 8.55 21.35
CA GLY A 55 1.26 9.13 22.21
C GLY A 55 0.21 8.14 22.68
N SER A 56 -0.91 8.67 23.17
CA SER A 56 -2.11 7.89 23.47
C SER A 56 -3.29 8.49 22.73
N ARG A 57 -4.40 7.75 22.62
CA ARG A 57 -5.69 8.31 22.16
C ARG A 57 -6.15 9.53 22.95
N LYS A 58 -5.57 9.83 24.13
CA LYS A 58 -5.83 11.05 24.93
C LYS A 58 -4.91 12.22 24.63
N THR A 59 -3.77 12.00 23.97
CA THR A 59 -2.81 13.04 23.62
C THR A 59 -2.75 13.30 22.11
N HIS A 60 -3.09 12.31 21.27
CA HIS A 60 -3.13 12.45 19.82
C HIS A 60 -4.47 11.95 19.27
N VAL A 61 -4.74 12.33 18.02
CA VAL A 61 -5.79 11.80 17.14
C VAL A 61 -5.14 11.37 15.84
N VAL A 62 -5.79 10.48 15.08
CA VAL A 62 -5.31 10.14 13.73
C VAL A 62 -5.71 11.28 12.81
N GLY A 63 -4.77 11.74 12.00
CA GLY A 63 -5.00 12.73 10.95
C GLY A 63 -4.75 12.09 9.60
N VAL A 64 -5.60 12.41 8.64
CA VAL A 64 -5.38 12.11 7.22
C VAL A 64 -5.35 13.45 6.52
N GLU A 65 -4.16 13.84 6.10
CA GLU A 65 -3.90 15.06 5.34
C GLU A 65 -4.14 14.76 3.86
N THR A 66 -4.68 15.72 3.13
CA THR A 66 -4.88 15.61 1.68
C THR A 66 -4.26 16.82 1.00
N SER A 67 -3.68 16.62 -0.16
CA SER A 67 -3.16 17.69 -1.01
C SER A 67 -3.65 17.48 -2.44
N VAL A 68 -4.95 17.72 -2.65
CA VAL A 68 -5.61 17.44 -3.93
C VAL A 68 -4.89 18.17 -5.07
N SER A 69 -4.40 17.40 -6.03
CA SER A 69 -3.68 17.91 -7.17
C SER A 69 -4.12 17.20 -8.45
N GLN A 70 -3.80 17.78 -9.60
CA GLN A 70 -3.95 17.11 -10.89
C GLN A 70 -2.55 16.97 -11.47
N PRO A 71 -1.95 15.75 -11.46
CA PRO A 71 -0.63 15.53 -12.03
C PRO A 71 -0.57 15.96 -13.49
N GLU A 72 0.55 16.57 -13.90
CA GLU A 72 0.85 16.89 -15.30
C GLU A 72 1.97 15.96 -15.80
N PRO A 73 1.78 15.20 -16.90
CA PRO A 73 0.77 15.38 -17.94
C PRO A 73 -0.60 14.73 -17.65
N GLY A 74 -0.78 14.08 -16.50
CA GLY A 74 -1.97 13.28 -16.18
C GLY A 74 -1.88 11.87 -16.80
N HIS A 75 -3.02 11.28 -17.11
CA HIS A 75 -3.10 9.96 -17.75
C HIS A 75 -4.30 9.83 -18.71
N GLU A 76 -4.28 8.78 -19.53
CA GLU A 76 -5.24 8.55 -20.61
C GLU A 76 -6.46 7.70 -20.22
N PHE A 77 -6.51 7.15 -18.99
CA PHE A 77 -7.55 6.21 -18.53
C PHE A 77 -8.93 6.84 -18.26
N GLY A 78 -9.03 8.17 -18.17
CA GLY A 78 -10.29 8.83 -17.84
C GLY A 78 -10.18 10.34 -17.70
N ASN A 79 -11.23 10.95 -17.15
CA ASN A 79 -11.32 12.40 -16.95
C ASN A 79 -12.19 12.79 -15.74
N ASP A 80 -12.40 11.87 -14.80
CA ASP A 80 -13.09 12.15 -13.54
C ASP A 80 -12.19 13.03 -12.66
N THR A 81 -12.78 13.80 -11.75
CA THR A 81 -12.03 14.78 -10.94
C THR A 81 -12.23 14.58 -9.44
N ASP A 82 -12.79 13.44 -9.07
CA ASP A 82 -13.10 13.12 -7.68
C ASP A 82 -11.81 12.66 -6.98
N ALA A 83 -11.49 13.24 -5.83
CA ALA A 83 -10.32 12.87 -5.04
C ALA A 83 -10.79 12.08 -3.82
N ILE A 84 -10.87 10.76 -3.97
CA ILE A 84 -11.53 9.88 -3.00
C ILE A 84 -10.56 9.48 -1.89
N VAL A 85 -10.94 9.76 -0.64
CA VAL A 85 -10.17 9.41 0.54
C VAL A 85 -10.96 8.42 1.39
N GLY A 86 -10.37 7.25 1.63
CA GLY A 86 -10.96 6.23 2.50
C GLY A 86 -10.55 6.38 3.96
N LEU A 87 -11.53 6.31 4.87
CA LEU A 87 -11.32 6.17 6.32
C LEU A 87 -11.98 4.88 6.83
N PRO A 88 -11.45 4.21 7.86
CA PRO A 88 -12.13 3.05 8.45
C PRO A 88 -13.55 3.44 8.91
N ALA A 89 -14.60 2.71 8.52
CA ALA A 89 -15.98 3.05 8.89
C ALA A 89 -16.23 2.96 10.42
N ALA A 90 -15.38 2.24 11.14
CA ALA A 90 -15.38 2.20 12.60
C ALA A 90 -14.83 3.49 13.25
N ALA A 91 -14.25 4.41 12.46
CA ALA A 91 -13.71 5.67 12.92
C ALA A 91 -14.78 6.51 13.62
N ARG A 92 -14.44 7.04 14.79
CA ARG A 92 -15.33 7.87 15.60
C ARG A 92 -14.88 9.31 15.58
N ARG A 93 -15.86 10.20 15.74
CA ARG A 93 -15.63 11.66 15.86
C ARG A 93 -14.86 12.23 14.67
N VAL A 94 -15.13 11.74 13.47
CA VAL A 94 -14.59 12.32 12.23
C VAL A 94 -14.90 13.82 12.19
N ARG A 95 -13.87 14.61 11.90
CA ARG A 95 -13.89 16.06 11.76
C ARG A 95 -13.03 16.44 10.56
N LEU A 96 -13.50 17.41 9.80
CA LEU A 96 -12.70 18.09 8.81
C LEU A 96 -12.11 19.32 9.46
N VAL A 97 -10.82 19.55 9.24
CA VAL A 97 -10.10 20.73 9.70
C VAL A 97 -9.42 21.39 8.51
N ASP A 98 -9.67 22.67 8.35
CA ASP A 98 -8.92 23.51 7.42
C ASP A 98 -7.61 23.90 8.09
N SER A 99 -6.49 23.35 7.60
CA SER A 99 -5.16 23.58 8.14
C SER A 99 -4.61 24.99 7.84
N THR A 100 -5.22 25.70 6.89
CA THR A 100 -4.76 27.00 6.36
C THR A 100 -5.56 28.20 6.90
N SER A 101 -6.76 27.97 7.44
CA SER A 101 -7.65 29.02 7.94
C SER A 101 -7.31 29.56 9.35
N GLU A 102 -7.50 30.87 9.52
CA GLU A 102 -7.49 31.55 10.83
C GLU A 102 -8.79 32.37 11.03
N PRO A 103 -9.68 32.00 11.99
CA PRO A 103 -9.60 30.84 12.88
C PRO A 103 -9.88 29.52 12.14
N THR A 104 -9.27 28.43 12.64
CA THR A 104 -9.46 27.07 12.13
C THR A 104 -10.93 26.70 11.98
N VAL A 105 -11.39 26.56 10.74
CA VAL A 105 -12.74 26.08 10.42
C VAL A 105 -12.82 24.58 10.68
N ARG A 106 -13.93 24.14 11.27
CA ARG A 106 -14.18 22.74 11.59
C ARG A 106 -15.56 22.32 11.16
N GLU A 107 -15.62 21.25 10.39
CA GLU A 107 -16.87 20.68 9.90
C GLU A 107 -16.96 19.19 10.23
N ARG A 108 -18.17 18.63 10.11
CA ARG A 108 -18.36 17.18 10.19
C ARG A 108 -18.66 16.70 8.78
N PRO A 109 -17.73 16.00 8.13
CA PRO A 109 -17.96 15.48 6.79
C PRO A 109 -18.97 14.33 6.87
N THR A 110 -19.62 14.05 5.74
CA THR A 110 -20.52 12.90 5.57
C THR A 110 -19.93 12.02 4.47
N PRO A 111 -19.75 10.71 4.70
CA PRO A 111 -19.23 9.84 3.66
C PRO A 111 -20.18 9.79 2.46
N ILE A 112 -19.62 9.77 1.26
CA ILE A 112 -20.37 9.64 0.01
C ILE A 112 -20.79 8.19 -0.24
N ALA A 113 -20.00 7.24 0.27
CA ALA A 113 -20.21 5.80 0.16
C ALA A 113 -19.50 5.07 1.29
N THR A 114 -19.85 3.79 1.46
CA THR A 114 -19.13 2.85 2.32
C THR A 114 -18.90 1.58 1.50
N VAL A 115 -17.67 1.08 1.48
CA VAL A 115 -17.26 -0.15 0.78
C VAL A 115 -16.83 -1.20 1.81
N GLU A 116 -17.05 -2.48 1.50
CA GLU A 116 -16.73 -3.60 2.37
C GLU A 116 -15.44 -4.29 1.87
N ALA A 117 -14.32 -4.07 2.56
CA ALA A 117 -13.04 -4.71 2.29
C ALA A 117 -12.86 -6.00 3.11
N GLU A 118 -11.82 -6.79 2.80
CA GLU A 118 -11.57 -8.10 3.44
C GLU A 118 -11.59 -8.04 4.97
N HIS A 119 -11.02 -6.99 5.55
CA HIS A 119 -10.82 -6.87 6.99
C HIS A 119 -11.68 -5.79 7.65
N GLY A 120 -12.60 -5.19 6.90
CA GLY A 120 -13.55 -4.22 7.45
C GLY A 120 -14.12 -3.24 6.43
N ALA A 121 -15.13 -2.48 6.88
CA ALA A 121 -15.76 -1.46 6.06
C ALA A 121 -14.94 -0.15 6.06
N ILE A 122 -14.94 0.54 4.92
CA ILE A 122 -14.25 1.81 4.67
C ILE A 122 -15.29 2.84 4.23
N ASP A 123 -15.37 3.95 4.94
CA ASP A 123 -16.16 5.13 4.57
C ASP A 123 -15.35 5.99 3.59
N LEU A 124 -15.93 6.30 2.43
CA LEU A 124 -15.32 7.10 1.38
C LEU A 124 -15.77 8.56 1.48
N PHE A 125 -14.83 9.48 1.34
CA PHE A 125 -15.04 10.93 1.29
C PHE A 125 -14.45 11.48 0.00
N ASP A 126 -15.01 12.55 -0.54
CA ASP A 126 -14.44 13.22 -1.72
C ASP A 126 -13.85 14.57 -1.30
N ALA A 127 -12.52 14.59 -1.18
CA ALA A 127 -11.75 15.76 -0.75
C ALA A 127 -11.90 16.95 -1.72
N SER A 128 -12.18 16.70 -3.00
CA SER A 128 -12.39 17.76 -4.00
C SER A 128 -13.73 18.51 -3.82
N SER A 129 -14.70 17.87 -3.15
CA SER A 129 -16.03 18.42 -2.89
C SER A 129 -16.14 19.19 -1.57
N GLU A 130 -15.10 19.13 -0.73
CA GLU A 130 -15.10 19.74 0.59
C GLU A 130 -15.10 21.28 0.52
N THR A 131 -15.63 21.91 1.55
CA THR A 131 -15.80 23.38 1.60
C THR A 131 -14.53 24.14 1.99
N VAL A 132 -13.47 23.40 2.34
CA VAL A 132 -12.21 23.93 2.88
C VAL A 132 -11.05 23.59 1.93
N ASP A 133 -10.08 24.49 1.86
CA ASP A 133 -8.83 24.25 1.13
C ASP A 133 -7.92 23.33 1.98
N ASP A 134 -7.24 22.37 1.34
CA ASP A 134 -6.36 21.36 1.97
C ASP A 134 -6.97 20.66 3.21
N PRO A 135 -8.07 19.89 3.04
CA PRO A 135 -8.77 19.28 4.15
C PRO A 135 -7.91 18.28 4.94
N VAL A 136 -7.97 18.36 6.27
CA VAL A 136 -7.39 17.35 7.15
C VAL A 136 -8.51 16.63 7.90
N TYR A 137 -8.66 15.33 7.64
CA TYR A 137 -9.62 14.46 8.32
C TYR A 137 -9.03 13.98 9.64
N LEU A 138 -9.62 14.41 10.75
CA LEU A 138 -9.25 13.97 12.09
C LEU A 138 -10.26 12.97 12.63
N TYR A 139 -9.79 11.84 13.14
CA TYR A 139 -10.65 10.83 13.74
C TYR A 139 -9.99 10.08 14.91
N ASP A 140 -10.83 9.33 15.62
CA ASP A 140 -10.44 8.47 16.74
C ASP A 140 -10.82 7.03 16.43
N LEU A 141 -9.84 6.13 16.42
CA LEU A 141 -10.00 4.71 16.13
C LEU A 141 -9.57 3.87 17.35
N GLU A 142 -10.26 2.77 17.59
CA GLU A 142 -9.89 1.83 18.67
C GLU A 142 -8.60 1.10 18.30
N TYR A 143 -7.78 0.75 19.29
CA TYR A 143 -6.42 0.28 19.00
C TYR A 143 -6.38 -1.07 18.29
N ASP A 144 -7.35 -1.91 18.61
CA ASP A 144 -7.62 -3.23 18.06
C ASP A 144 -8.17 -3.19 16.63
N LEU A 145 -8.52 -2.00 16.13
CA LEU A 145 -9.04 -1.79 14.76
C LEU A 145 -8.04 -1.03 13.88
N GLN A 146 -6.85 -0.71 14.39
CA GLN A 146 -5.82 -0.02 13.62
C GLN A 146 -5.04 -1.03 12.77
N GLY A 147 -4.85 -0.74 11.49
CA GLY A 147 -4.16 -1.65 10.58
C GLY A 147 -5.07 -2.58 9.79
N ASP A 148 -6.32 -2.79 10.23
CA ASP A 148 -7.22 -3.77 9.62
C ASP A 148 -7.48 -3.47 8.14
N VAL A 149 -7.79 -2.21 7.83
CA VAL A 149 -8.09 -1.75 6.47
C VAL A 149 -6.97 -0.89 5.87
N ASP A 150 -5.76 -0.95 6.43
CA ASP A 150 -4.64 -0.18 5.92
C ASP A 150 -4.02 -0.86 4.68
N VAL A 151 -3.51 -0.05 3.74
CA VAL A 151 -2.80 -0.55 2.58
C VAL A 151 -1.51 -1.27 3.02
N GLY A 152 -1.12 -2.30 2.29
CA GLY A 152 0.04 -3.12 2.60
C GLY A 152 0.82 -3.52 1.35
N VAL A 153 2.10 -3.79 1.58
CA VAL A 153 3.00 -4.44 0.63
C VAL A 153 3.49 -5.75 1.24
N TRP A 154 3.48 -6.81 0.44
CA TRP A 154 3.92 -8.14 0.83
C TRP A 154 4.97 -8.68 -0.12
N ASP A 155 5.87 -9.47 0.44
CA ASP A 155 6.84 -10.28 -0.27
C ASP A 155 6.45 -11.75 -0.10
N THR A 156 6.25 -12.42 -1.24
CA THR A 156 5.81 -13.82 -1.31
C THR A 156 6.95 -14.83 -1.19
N TYR A 157 8.20 -14.39 -1.03
CA TYR A 157 9.39 -15.24 -1.04
C TYR A 157 9.22 -16.53 -0.21
N GLY A 158 9.26 -17.67 -0.90
CA GLY A 158 9.18 -19.00 -0.30
C GLY A 158 7.76 -19.47 0.10
N HIS A 159 6.71 -18.74 -0.29
CA HIS A 159 5.33 -18.98 0.13
C HIS A 159 4.30 -18.74 -1.00
N ASP A 160 3.67 -19.81 -1.46
CA ASP A 160 2.64 -19.76 -2.53
C ASP A 160 1.33 -19.05 -2.11
N SER A 161 1.09 -18.87 -0.81
CA SER A 161 -0.13 -18.28 -0.27
C SER A 161 0.14 -17.39 0.93
N ILE A 162 -0.74 -16.39 1.11
CA ILE A 162 -0.65 -15.44 2.23
C ILE A 162 -0.81 -16.13 3.58
N LEU A 163 -1.61 -17.20 3.65
CA LEU A 163 -1.75 -18.04 4.85
C LEU A 163 -1.05 -19.39 4.63
N ASP A 164 -0.39 -19.89 5.68
CA ASP A 164 0.14 -21.24 5.71
C ASP A 164 -0.92 -22.29 6.08
N ALA A 165 -0.49 -23.55 6.27
CA ALA A 165 -1.38 -24.65 6.61
C ALA A 165 -2.03 -24.55 8.00
N ASP A 166 -1.54 -23.65 8.86
CA ASP A 166 -2.05 -23.38 10.21
C ASP A 166 -2.84 -22.05 10.28
N ASP A 167 -3.22 -21.48 9.12
CA ASP A 167 -3.91 -20.20 8.97
C ASP A 167 -3.11 -19.01 9.54
N VAL A 168 -1.78 -19.11 9.52
CA VAL A 168 -0.87 -18.03 9.94
C VAL A 168 -0.37 -17.29 8.71
N VAL A 169 -0.34 -15.95 8.78
CA VAL A 169 0.25 -15.12 7.72
C VAL A 169 1.70 -15.52 7.48
N SER A 170 1.97 -16.02 6.27
CA SER A 170 3.27 -16.51 5.82
C SER A 170 4.03 -15.52 4.95
N TRP A 171 3.34 -14.64 4.22
CA TRP A 171 4.00 -13.58 3.48
C TRP A 171 4.65 -12.56 4.41
N ALA A 172 5.81 -12.04 4.01
CA ALA A 172 6.51 -11.02 4.77
C ALA A 172 5.93 -9.64 4.45
N ARG A 173 5.47 -8.90 5.46
CA ARG A 173 5.04 -7.51 5.26
C ARG A 173 6.27 -6.61 5.06
N VAL A 174 6.26 -5.82 4.00
CA VAL A 174 7.32 -4.88 3.63
C VAL A 174 7.04 -3.50 4.22
N PHE A 175 8.08 -2.87 4.77
CA PHE A 175 8.01 -1.52 5.38
C PHE A 175 9.12 -0.59 4.91
N ASP A 176 10.05 -1.08 4.09
CA ASP A 176 11.15 -0.31 3.53
C ASP A 176 10.97 -0.26 2.03
N THR A 177 11.01 0.95 1.46
CA THR A 177 10.90 1.15 0.01
C THR A 177 12.10 0.60 -0.75
N ALA A 178 13.24 0.39 -0.06
CA ALA A 178 14.44 -0.21 -0.64
C ALA A 178 14.50 -1.74 -0.46
N HIS A 179 13.37 -2.41 -0.21
CA HIS A 179 13.30 -3.86 -0.08
C HIS A 179 13.55 -4.55 -1.42
N GLU A 180 14.41 -5.56 -1.44
CA GLU A 180 14.67 -6.39 -2.62
C GLU A 180 13.85 -7.68 -2.52
N PHE A 181 12.98 -7.95 -3.50
CA PHE A 181 12.08 -9.11 -3.51
C PHE A 181 12.76 -10.41 -3.95
N GLY A 182 13.85 -10.32 -4.72
CA GLY A 182 14.69 -11.47 -5.07
C GLY A 182 13.96 -12.48 -5.98
N GLU A 183 13.52 -13.61 -5.42
CA GLU A 183 12.73 -14.62 -6.15
C GLU A 183 11.23 -14.57 -5.76
N GLY A 184 10.83 -13.62 -4.91
CA GLY A 184 9.45 -13.40 -4.52
C GLY A 184 8.76 -12.39 -5.44
N GLU A 185 7.46 -12.55 -5.60
CA GLU A 185 6.58 -11.55 -6.22
C GLU A 185 6.28 -10.42 -5.20
N LEU A 186 6.17 -9.19 -5.69
CA LEU A 186 5.64 -8.05 -4.94
C LEU A 186 4.11 -8.10 -4.96
N VAL A 187 3.47 -7.91 -3.80
CA VAL A 187 2.01 -7.80 -3.71
C VAL A 187 1.62 -6.49 -3.02
N ILE A 188 0.87 -5.62 -3.70
CA ILE A 188 0.26 -4.41 -3.14
C ILE A 188 -1.23 -4.68 -2.95
N GLU A 189 -1.76 -4.40 -1.75
CA GLU A 189 -3.15 -4.73 -1.40
C GLU A 189 -3.75 -3.72 -0.43
N ASN A 190 -5.03 -3.40 -0.60
CA ASN A 190 -5.82 -2.57 0.33
C ASN A 190 -7.09 -3.25 0.86
N GLY A 191 -7.26 -4.56 0.61
CA GLY A 191 -8.43 -5.35 0.98
C GLY A 191 -9.62 -5.26 0.02
N LEU A 192 -9.51 -4.48 -1.07
CA LEU A 192 -10.49 -4.40 -2.17
C LEU A 192 -9.84 -4.80 -3.50
N LEU A 193 -8.62 -4.32 -3.73
CA LEU A 193 -7.76 -4.66 -4.86
C LEU A 193 -6.47 -5.26 -4.32
N ARG A 194 -6.01 -6.32 -4.99
CA ARG A 194 -4.68 -6.89 -4.84
C ARG A 194 -4.00 -6.91 -6.19
N LEU A 195 -2.82 -6.31 -6.27
CA LEU A 195 -1.94 -6.36 -7.44
C LEU A 195 -0.73 -7.21 -7.09
N THR A 196 -0.42 -8.18 -7.94
CA THR A 196 0.79 -9.00 -7.84
C THR A 196 1.65 -8.72 -9.04
N ILE A 197 2.88 -8.29 -8.79
CA ILE A 197 3.89 -7.94 -9.80
C ILE A 197 5.04 -8.91 -9.61
N ASP A 198 5.28 -9.72 -10.63
CA ASP A 198 6.41 -10.63 -10.75
C ASP A 198 7.41 -10.06 -11.76
N GLU A 199 8.68 -10.03 -11.37
CA GLU A 199 9.79 -9.50 -12.16
C GLU A 199 10.65 -10.64 -12.70
N PRO A 200 11.25 -10.48 -13.89
CA PRO A 200 12.19 -11.46 -14.39
C PRO A 200 13.46 -11.47 -13.52
N THR A 201 13.88 -12.66 -13.10
CA THR A 201 15.11 -12.88 -12.34
C THR A 201 16.18 -13.56 -13.19
N ASN A 202 17.40 -13.68 -12.65
CA ASN A 202 18.44 -14.49 -13.31
C ASN A 202 18.11 -16.00 -13.34
N ALA A 203 17.16 -16.45 -12.52
CA ALA A 203 16.75 -17.85 -12.40
C ALA A 203 15.48 -18.16 -13.19
N ASP A 204 14.60 -17.18 -13.36
CA ASP A 204 13.34 -17.26 -14.10
C ASP A 204 13.16 -16.01 -14.96
N GLU A 205 13.08 -16.19 -16.27
CA GLU A 205 12.93 -15.08 -17.23
C GLU A 205 11.46 -14.67 -17.42
N THR A 206 10.51 -15.31 -16.70
CA THR A 206 9.10 -14.92 -16.76
C THR A 206 8.83 -13.71 -15.89
N ALA A 207 7.88 -12.89 -16.33
CA ALA A 207 7.29 -11.83 -15.52
C ALA A 207 5.77 -11.87 -15.69
N ALA A 208 5.05 -11.34 -14.71
CA ALA A 208 3.59 -11.32 -14.76
C ALA A 208 3.01 -10.16 -13.95
N LEU A 209 1.97 -9.54 -14.51
CA LEU A 209 1.07 -8.68 -13.77
C LEU A 209 -0.23 -9.44 -13.54
N LYS A 210 -0.65 -9.57 -12.28
CA LYS A 210 -1.92 -10.17 -11.89
C LYS A 210 -2.70 -9.18 -11.02
N ALA A 211 -4.01 -9.22 -11.15
CA ALA A 211 -4.89 -8.40 -10.34
C ALA A 211 -6.09 -9.22 -9.84
N GLU A 212 -6.48 -8.97 -8.60
CA GLU A 212 -7.63 -9.60 -7.96
C GLU A 212 -8.49 -8.52 -7.28
N THR A 213 -9.80 -8.72 -7.30
CA THR A 213 -10.76 -7.90 -6.56
C THR A 213 -11.45 -8.73 -5.49
N TYR A 214 -11.74 -8.11 -4.35
CA TYR A 214 -12.43 -8.75 -3.25
C TYR A 214 -13.96 -8.65 -3.42
N ASP A 215 -14.65 -9.80 -3.45
CA ASP A 215 -16.10 -9.88 -3.39
C ASP A 215 -16.56 -10.23 -1.96
N PRO A 216 -17.06 -9.25 -1.17
CA PRO A 216 -17.57 -9.50 0.17
C PRO A 216 -18.86 -10.34 0.18
N SER A 217 -19.53 -10.47 -0.98
CA SER A 217 -20.79 -11.20 -1.14
C SER A 217 -20.60 -12.64 -1.63
N ALA A 218 -19.35 -13.09 -1.80
CA ALA A 218 -19.02 -14.39 -2.32
C ALA A 218 -19.68 -15.55 -1.54
N ALA A 219 -20.01 -16.61 -2.28
CA ALA A 219 -20.74 -17.75 -1.74
C ALA A 219 -19.95 -18.46 -0.63
N GLY A 220 -20.43 -18.37 0.61
CA GLY A 220 -19.72 -18.88 1.79
C GLY A 220 -19.86 -17.94 2.98
N GLY A 221 -20.01 -16.64 2.72
CA GLY A 221 -20.21 -15.60 3.73
C GLY A 221 -18.91 -15.03 4.31
N ASP A 222 -17.76 -15.52 3.86
CA ASP A 222 -16.43 -15.11 4.32
C ASP A 222 -15.69 -14.24 3.28
N GLY A 223 -16.39 -13.80 2.23
CA GLY A 223 -15.82 -13.12 1.06
C GLY A 223 -14.91 -14.00 0.21
N ALA A 224 -14.49 -13.51 -0.95
CA ALA A 224 -13.51 -14.19 -1.79
C ALA A 224 -12.79 -13.22 -2.73
N TRP A 225 -11.50 -13.47 -2.94
CA TRP A 225 -10.74 -12.85 -4.02
C TRP A 225 -11.10 -13.48 -5.37
N THR A 226 -11.32 -12.62 -6.37
CA THR A 226 -11.62 -13.02 -7.74
C THR A 226 -10.63 -12.35 -8.68
N THR A 227 -10.02 -13.14 -9.57
CA THR A 227 -9.10 -12.62 -10.59
C THR A 227 -9.81 -11.63 -11.51
N ILE A 228 -9.19 -10.46 -11.71
CA ILE A 228 -9.57 -9.51 -12.75
C ILE A 228 -8.90 -9.98 -14.05
N ALA A 229 -9.71 -10.18 -15.09
CA ALA A 229 -9.18 -10.60 -16.39
C ALA A 229 -8.47 -9.41 -17.05
N LEU A 230 -7.15 -9.50 -17.18
CA LEU A 230 -6.34 -8.57 -17.95
C LEU A 230 -6.25 -9.05 -19.41
N PRO A 231 -6.21 -8.14 -20.41
CA PRO A 231 -6.00 -8.49 -21.81
C PRO A 231 -4.70 -9.28 -22.02
N GLU A 232 -4.73 -10.25 -22.93
CA GLU A 232 -3.58 -11.10 -23.25
C GLU A 232 -2.99 -10.79 -24.64
N TYR A 233 -1.67 -10.89 -24.78
CA TYR A 233 -0.99 -10.78 -26.08
C TYR A 233 -1.41 -11.88 -27.07
N ASP A 234 -1.48 -11.54 -28.36
CA ASP A 234 -1.92 -12.41 -29.48
C ASP A 234 -3.40 -12.86 -29.39
N ALA A 235 -4.15 -12.29 -28.44
CA ALA A 235 -5.60 -12.42 -28.30
C ALA A 235 -6.29 -11.04 -28.35
N ASP A 236 -5.86 -10.14 -27.47
CA ASP A 236 -6.45 -8.82 -27.26
C ASP A 236 -5.47 -7.67 -27.54
N LEU A 237 -4.17 -7.90 -27.40
CA LEU A 237 -3.09 -6.91 -27.58
C LEU A 237 -2.16 -7.27 -28.76
N ASP A 238 -1.60 -6.24 -29.42
CA ASP A 238 -0.61 -6.37 -30.50
C ASP A 238 0.85 -6.34 -29.98
N THR A 239 1.06 -5.93 -28.73
CA THR A 239 2.35 -5.90 -27.99
C THR A 239 2.21 -6.57 -26.62
N ASP A 240 3.18 -7.42 -26.26
CA ASP A 240 3.28 -8.10 -24.96
C ASP A 240 4.09 -7.24 -23.98
N TRP A 241 3.41 -6.41 -23.21
CA TRP A 241 4.02 -5.61 -22.15
C TRP A 241 4.09 -6.40 -20.85
N GLN A 242 5.29 -6.59 -20.33
CA GLN A 242 5.53 -7.32 -19.07
C GLN A 242 6.27 -6.43 -18.06
N PRO A 243 5.99 -6.54 -16.75
CA PRO A 243 6.79 -5.89 -15.73
C PRO A 243 8.25 -6.33 -15.86
N ALA A 244 9.17 -5.37 -15.81
CA ALA A 244 10.61 -5.59 -15.88
C ALA A 244 11.32 -5.21 -14.57
N ASP A 245 10.77 -4.24 -13.83
CA ASP A 245 11.28 -3.74 -12.56
C ASP A 245 10.17 -2.98 -11.83
N VAL A 246 10.14 -3.03 -10.49
CA VAL A 246 9.24 -2.26 -9.64
C VAL A 246 9.98 -1.68 -8.43
N ASP A 247 10.01 -0.36 -8.38
CA ASP A 247 10.59 0.42 -7.28
C ASP A 247 9.48 0.99 -6.40
N LEU A 248 9.42 0.59 -5.13
CA LEU A 248 8.53 1.23 -4.16
C LEU A 248 9.01 2.67 -3.90
N THR A 249 8.10 3.65 -4.00
CA THR A 249 8.42 5.06 -3.77
C THR A 249 7.81 5.57 -2.46
N HIS A 250 6.71 4.97 -2.02
CA HIS A 250 6.03 5.31 -0.77
C HIS A 250 5.33 4.09 -0.15
N ILE A 251 5.42 3.95 1.17
CA ILE A 251 4.65 2.97 1.95
C ILE A 251 4.03 3.68 3.14
N GLY A 252 2.71 3.83 3.11
CA GLY A 252 1.92 4.44 4.17
C GLY A 252 0.68 3.61 4.52
N PRO A 253 0.01 3.90 5.65
CA PRO A 253 -1.23 3.22 6.01
C PRO A 253 -2.42 3.57 5.10
N ALA A 254 -2.40 4.77 4.51
CA ALA A 254 -3.47 5.25 3.63
C ALA A 254 -3.18 5.04 2.14
N GLN A 255 -1.91 4.92 1.75
CA GLN A 255 -1.50 4.76 0.36
C GLN A 255 -0.19 3.99 0.25
N VAL A 256 -0.01 3.30 -0.87
CA VAL A 256 1.27 2.76 -1.33
C VAL A 256 1.48 3.23 -2.75
N ALA A 257 2.69 3.70 -3.06
CA ALA A 257 3.07 4.09 -4.40
C ALA A 257 4.34 3.37 -4.85
N ALA A 258 4.41 3.07 -6.14
CA ALA A 258 5.52 2.40 -6.78
C ALA A 258 5.72 2.92 -8.21
N GLN A 259 6.93 2.80 -8.72
CA GLN A 259 7.24 3.01 -10.12
C GLN A 259 7.44 1.64 -10.78
N VAL A 260 6.70 1.35 -11.84
CA VAL A 260 6.77 0.09 -12.57
C VAL A 260 7.34 0.34 -13.95
N GLN A 261 8.44 -0.32 -14.26
CA GLN A 261 8.99 -0.39 -15.60
C GLN A 261 8.38 -1.59 -16.32
N PHE A 262 7.87 -1.35 -17.53
CA PHE A 262 7.38 -2.38 -18.44
C PHE A 262 8.33 -2.50 -19.64
N GLU A 263 8.58 -3.73 -20.09
CA GLU A 263 9.29 -4.04 -21.32
C GLU A 263 8.34 -4.75 -22.30
N ALA A 264 8.37 -4.32 -23.56
CA ALA A 264 7.68 -5.00 -24.65
C ALA A 264 8.49 -6.23 -25.08
N VAL A 265 8.14 -7.41 -24.59
CA VAL A 265 8.90 -8.64 -24.85
C VAL A 265 8.55 -9.31 -26.18
N ALA A 266 7.42 -8.92 -26.78
CA ALA A 266 6.99 -9.36 -28.10
C ALA A 266 6.02 -8.33 -28.75
N GLY A 267 5.82 -8.45 -30.06
CA GLY A 267 4.82 -7.66 -30.80
C GLY A 267 5.40 -6.53 -31.63
N VAL A 268 4.58 -5.50 -31.90
CA VAL A 268 4.98 -4.41 -32.82
C VAL A 268 6.04 -3.48 -32.23
N ASP A 269 6.07 -3.38 -30.89
CA ASP A 269 6.98 -2.51 -30.15
C ASP A 269 8.07 -3.32 -29.39
N GLU A 270 8.36 -4.56 -29.82
CA GLU A 270 9.34 -5.43 -29.17
C GLU A 270 10.69 -4.73 -28.89
N GLY A 271 11.13 -4.78 -27.63
CA GLY A 271 12.35 -4.17 -27.11
C GLY A 271 12.19 -2.71 -26.64
N GLU A 272 11.00 -2.14 -26.71
CA GLU A 272 10.70 -0.85 -26.09
C GLU A 272 10.46 -1.00 -24.57
N VAL A 273 10.77 0.07 -23.83
CA VAL A 273 10.62 0.14 -22.37
C VAL A 273 9.82 1.38 -22.04
N TYR A 274 8.85 1.24 -21.13
CA TYR A 274 8.02 2.35 -20.65
C TYR A 274 7.87 2.29 -19.14
N VAL A 275 7.74 3.44 -18.49
CA VAL A 275 7.65 3.54 -17.03
C VAL A 275 6.37 4.26 -16.65
N VAL A 276 5.65 3.73 -15.67
CA VAL A 276 4.47 4.34 -15.07
C VAL A 276 4.62 4.36 -13.55
N ASP A 277 4.08 5.40 -12.92
CA ASP A 277 3.93 5.43 -11.47
C ASP A 277 2.53 4.89 -11.15
N ILE A 278 2.43 4.01 -10.16
CA ILE A 278 1.18 3.44 -9.68
C ILE A 278 0.96 3.81 -8.22
N GLU A 279 -0.29 4.02 -7.84
CA GLU A 279 -0.68 4.35 -6.49
C GLU A 279 -1.97 3.63 -6.09
N LEU A 280 -1.93 2.93 -4.95
CA LEU A 280 -3.10 2.28 -4.37
C LEU A 280 -3.42 2.92 -3.02
N GLU A 281 -4.57 3.56 -2.96
CA GLU A 281 -5.09 4.16 -1.74
C GLU A 281 -6.06 3.24 -1.00
N ARG A 282 -6.22 3.46 0.31
CA ARG A 282 -7.20 2.78 1.15
C ARG A 282 -8.61 3.09 0.64
N GLY A 283 -9.37 2.04 0.32
CA GLY A 283 -10.74 2.17 -0.18
C GLY A 283 -10.84 2.32 -1.70
N GLY A 284 -9.71 2.40 -2.41
CA GLY A 284 -9.68 2.38 -3.87
C GLY A 284 -10.00 0.98 -4.42
N GLU A 285 -10.95 0.88 -5.33
CA GLU A 285 -11.26 -0.38 -6.04
C GLU A 285 -10.36 -0.59 -7.27
N VAL A 286 -9.59 0.43 -7.63
CA VAL A 286 -8.72 0.54 -8.80
C VAL A 286 -7.42 1.27 -8.39
N VAL A 287 -6.36 1.06 -9.16
CA VAL A 287 -5.05 1.70 -8.95
C VAL A 287 -4.97 2.99 -9.76
N GLU A 288 -4.42 4.05 -9.19
CA GLU A 288 -4.09 5.25 -9.95
C GLU A 288 -2.82 5.01 -10.76
N VAL A 289 -2.83 5.41 -12.02
CA VAL A 289 -1.69 5.20 -12.92
C VAL A 289 -1.29 6.54 -13.52
N TRP A 290 -0.09 6.98 -13.21
CA TRP A 290 0.44 8.28 -13.60
C TRP A 290 1.60 8.12 -14.59
N ARG A 291 1.71 9.09 -15.50
CA ARG A 291 2.84 9.19 -16.41
C ARG A 291 4.04 9.80 -15.72
N THR A 292 5.19 9.14 -15.84
CA THR A 292 6.45 9.65 -15.29
C THR A 292 7.10 10.72 -16.19
N ASP A 293 6.87 10.68 -17.52
CA ASP A 293 7.40 11.67 -18.48
C ASP A 293 6.28 12.41 -19.25
N VAL A 294 6.43 13.73 -19.30
CA VAL A 294 5.52 14.68 -19.96
C VAL A 294 5.55 14.57 -21.48
N SER A 295 6.62 14.02 -22.05
CA SER A 295 6.89 14.06 -23.50
C SER A 295 6.26 12.91 -24.30
N ASP A 296 6.07 11.74 -23.70
CA ASP A 296 5.61 10.53 -24.39
C ASP A 296 4.34 9.95 -23.76
N ALA A 297 3.29 9.77 -24.56
CA ALA A 297 2.04 9.15 -24.13
C ALA A 297 2.26 7.67 -23.79
N ILE A 298 1.44 7.11 -22.88
CA ILE A 298 1.50 5.68 -22.59
C ILE A 298 1.15 4.90 -23.87
N PRO A 299 1.95 3.88 -24.26
CA PRO A 299 1.65 3.02 -25.41
C PRO A 299 0.23 2.46 -25.34
N VAL A 300 -0.49 2.43 -26.47
CA VAL A 300 -1.92 2.08 -26.51
C VAL A 300 -2.23 0.69 -25.95
N ASP A 301 -1.35 -0.27 -26.19
CA ASP A 301 -1.53 -1.64 -25.67
C ASP A 301 -1.21 -1.73 -24.19
N LEU A 302 -0.28 -0.92 -23.68
CA LEU A 302 -0.03 -0.80 -22.24
C LEU A 302 -1.21 -0.11 -21.53
N VAL A 303 -1.80 0.92 -22.15
CA VAL A 303 -3.07 1.51 -21.67
C VAL A 303 -4.15 0.44 -21.64
N SER A 304 -4.30 -0.34 -22.71
CA SER A 304 -5.32 -1.40 -22.79
C SER A 304 -5.10 -2.49 -21.74
N LEU A 305 -3.85 -2.86 -21.45
CA LEU A 305 -3.48 -3.81 -20.40
C LEU A 305 -3.89 -3.32 -19.00
N LEU A 306 -3.66 -2.03 -18.71
CA LEU A 306 -3.89 -1.44 -17.39
C LEU A 306 -5.33 -0.92 -17.20
N GLU A 307 -6.06 -0.62 -18.27
CA GLU A 307 -7.43 -0.08 -18.23
C GLU A 307 -8.41 -0.84 -17.30
N PRO A 308 -8.39 -2.19 -17.19
CA PRO A 308 -9.30 -2.91 -16.29
C PRO A 308 -9.07 -2.65 -14.81
N ILE A 309 -7.88 -2.16 -14.45
CA ILE A 309 -7.46 -1.92 -13.06
C ILE A 309 -7.16 -0.46 -12.77
N ALA A 310 -7.07 0.40 -13.80
CA ALA A 310 -6.70 1.80 -13.65
C ALA A 310 -7.88 2.70 -13.26
N SER A 311 -7.60 3.68 -12.40
CA SER A 311 -8.54 4.74 -12.05
C SER A 311 -8.84 5.64 -13.24
N THR A 312 -10.09 6.10 -13.32
CA THR A 312 -10.53 7.11 -14.31
C THR A 312 -10.39 8.54 -13.78
N SER A 313 -10.06 8.72 -12.49
CA SER A 313 -9.87 10.03 -11.89
C SER A 313 -8.49 10.59 -12.22
N VAL A 314 -8.47 11.83 -12.72
CA VAL A 314 -7.23 12.58 -12.96
C VAL A 314 -6.81 13.42 -11.75
N ALA A 315 -7.52 13.30 -10.63
CA ALA A 315 -7.20 13.98 -9.39
C ALA A 315 -6.47 13.03 -8.43
N ASP A 316 -5.26 13.42 -8.05
CA ASP A 316 -4.48 12.79 -6.98
C ASP A 316 -4.93 13.38 -5.64
N SER A 317 -5.31 12.53 -4.69
CA SER A 317 -5.78 12.97 -3.37
C SER A 317 -4.64 13.42 -2.44
N GLY A 318 -3.42 12.94 -2.68
CA GLY A 318 -2.22 13.18 -1.88
C GLY A 318 -2.39 12.75 -0.43
N VAL A 319 -2.97 11.57 -0.19
CA VAL A 319 -3.45 11.15 1.13
C VAL A 319 -2.34 10.66 2.05
N GLU A 320 -2.00 11.44 3.07
CA GLU A 320 -1.00 11.03 4.07
C GLU A 320 -1.65 10.78 5.44
N GLN A 321 -1.46 9.58 6.00
CA GLN A 321 -1.92 9.29 7.36
C GLN A 321 -0.83 9.55 8.41
N GLY A 322 -1.14 10.47 9.32
CA GLY A 322 -0.27 10.85 10.42
C GLY A 322 -0.96 10.90 11.79
N LEU A 323 -0.25 11.46 12.75
CA LEU A 323 -0.74 11.71 14.11
C LEU A 323 -0.71 13.19 14.43
N VAL A 324 -1.86 13.72 14.85
CA VAL A 324 -1.99 15.14 15.21
C VAL A 324 -2.11 15.27 16.72
N ALA A 325 -1.32 16.16 17.33
CA ALA A 325 -1.38 16.39 18.75
C ALA A 325 -2.72 17.05 19.11
N ARG A 326 -3.42 16.50 20.12
CA ARG A 326 -4.72 17.04 20.54
C ARG A 326 -4.63 18.49 21.02
N GLU A 327 -3.46 18.96 21.45
CA GLU A 327 -3.29 20.35 21.88
C GLU A 327 -3.27 21.34 20.71
N GLU A 328 -2.82 20.92 19.52
CA GLU A 328 -2.83 21.73 18.30
C GLU A 328 -4.26 21.90 17.77
N VAL A 329 -5.12 20.92 18.05
CA VAL A 329 -6.52 20.90 17.61
C VAL A 329 -7.51 21.14 18.76
N ARG A 330 -7.04 21.50 19.97
CA ARG A 330 -7.87 21.85 21.12
C ARG A 330 -8.18 23.36 21.12
N GLU A 331 -9.44 23.68 21.41
CA GLU A 331 -9.82 24.98 21.96
C GLU A 331 -9.57 25.04 23.48
#